data_AF-A0A1S3QSG5-F1
#
_entry.id   AF-A0A1S3QSG5-F1
#
_cell.length_a   1.000
_cell.length_b   1.000
_cell.length_c   1.000
_cell.angle_alpha   90.00
_cell.angle_beta   90.00
_cell.angle_gamma   90.00
#
_symmetry.space_group_name_H-M   'P 1'
#
loop_
_entity.id
_entity.type
_entity.pdbx_description
1 polymer ?
#
loop_
_entity_poly.entity_id
_entity_poly.type
_entity_poly.pdbx_seq_one_letter_code
_entity_poly.pdbx_strand_id
1 'polypeptide(L)'
;MDALHFRNQREQYNMKQVTRELNKAYCGFKADDNTHPDFLPDIATGNWACRAFNGDHKLKALIQLMAAARAKRGVAFFTFNNLSLERELKNMHHLLVTLRTTVGELYELLVDYCAVIRSAHTHVDLFDWIRNTLKHRSQL
;
A
#
# COMPACT_ATOMS: atom_id res chain seq x y z
N MET A 1 2.19 8.13 13.76
CA MET A 1 2.83 7.11 12.89
C MET A 1 4.07 7.69 12.24
N ASP A 2 5.27 7.29 12.69
CA ASP A 2 6.54 7.64 12.08
C ASP A 2 6.90 6.65 10.94
N ALA A 3 7.39 7.13 9.80
CA ALA A 3 7.86 6.27 8.71
C ALA A 3 9.39 6.18 8.67
N LEU A 4 9.92 5.15 8.01
CA LEU A 4 11.36 5.02 7.76
C LEU A 4 11.82 6.07 6.74
N HIS A 5 13.03 6.58 6.95
CA HIS A 5 13.74 7.43 6.00
C HIS A 5 14.67 6.57 5.15
N PHE A 6 14.50 6.60 3.83
CA PHE A 6 15.31 5.81 2.89
C PHE A 6 16.39 6.65 2.22
N ARG A 7 17.66 6.24 2.36
CA ARG A 7 18.77 6.89 1.64
C ARG A 7 18.68 6.60 0.16
N ASN A 8 18.43 5.34 -0.18
CA ASN A 8 18.08 4.92 -1.53
C ASN A 8 16.63 4.43 -1.55
N GLN A 9 15.81 5.02 -2.43
CA GLN A 9 14.38 4.69 -2.54
C GLN A 9 14.16 3.18 -2.77
N ARG A 10 15.08 2.45 -3.40
CA ARG A 10 14.95 1.00 -3.63
C ARG A 10 15.00 0.16 -2.35
N GLU A 11 15.59 0.68 -1.27
CA GLU A 11 15.71 -0.04 0.00
C GLU A 11 14.34 -0.48 0.52
N GLN A 12 13.30 0.34 0.28
CA GLN A 12 11.93 0.10 0.73
C GLN A 12 11.28 -1.15 0.13
N TYR A 13 11.77 -1.63 -1.03
CA TYR A 13 11.33 -2.87 -1.67
C TYR A 13 12.03 -4.08 -1.03
N ASN A 14 11.81 -4.20 0.28
CA ASN A 14 12.29 -5.26 1.13
C ASN A 14 11.15 -5.60 2.10
N MET A 15 10.76 -6.88 2.14
CA MET A 15 9.64 -7.31 2.97
C MET A 15 9.81 -7.02 4.46
N LYS A 16 11.04 -6.94 4.98
CA LYS A 16 11.28 -6.48 6.36
C LYS A 16 10.80 -5.04 6.57
N GLN A 17 11.04 -4.18 5.59
CA GLN A 17 10.67 -2.75 5.64
C GLN A 17 9.18 -2.57 5.33
N VAL A 18 8.65 -3.27 4.31
CA VAL A 18 7.20 -3.30 4.02
C VAL A 18 6.40 -3.73 5.24
N THR A 19 6.82 -4.82 5.91
CA THR A 19 6.15 -5.32 7.12
C THR A 19 6.26 -4.35 8.28
N ARG A 20 7.41 -3.70 8.48
CA ARG A 20 7.57 -2.65 9.51
C ARG A 20 6.57 -1.53 9.28
N GLU A 21 6.46 -1.03 8.06
CA GLU A 21 5.58 0.08 7.71
C GLU A 21 4.10 -0.32 7.78
N LEU A 22 3.76 -1.54 7.37
CA LEU A 22 2.42 -2.12 7.51
C LEU A 22 2.00 -2.23 8.97
N ASN A 23 2.87 -2.76 9.84
CA ASN A 23 2.59 -2.86 11.27
C ASN A 23 2.45 -1.47 11.90
N LYS A 24 3.30 -0.51 11.51
CA LYS A 24 3.21 0.87 11.99
C LYS A 24 1.90 1.54 11.56
N ALA A 25 1.51 1.38 10.30
CA ALA A 25 0.25 1.88 9.79
C ALA A 25 -0.94 1.25 10.54
N TYR A 26 -0.93 -0.08 10.68
CA TYR A 26 -1.97 -0.81 11.40
C TYR A 26 -2.09 -0.34 12.85
N CYS A 27 -0.99 -0.21 13.59
CA CYS A 27 -1.04 0.28 14.98
C CYS A 27 -1.60 1.71 15.08
N GLY A 28 -1.41 2.56 14.07
CA GLY A 28 -2.00 3.90 14.05
C GLY A 28 -3.46 3.94 13.60
N PHE A 29 -3.92 2.90 12.89
CA PHE A 29 -5.28 2.81 12.38
C PHE A 29 -6.22 1.99 13.27
N LYS A 30 -5.67 1.02 14.01
CA LYS A 30 -6.42 0.18 14.95
C LYS A 30 -7.07 1.05 16.02
N ALA A 31 -8.37 0.88 16.19
CA ALA A 31 -9.12 1.45 17.29
C ALA A 31 -8.74 0.82 18.64
N ASP A 32 -9.11 1.50 19.73
CA ASP A 32 -9.21 0.85 21.03
C ASP A 32 -10.28 -0.24 20.97
N ASP A 33 -10.03 -1.38 21.62
CA ASP A 33 -10.94 -2.53 21.58
C ASP A 33 -12.31 -2.23 22.23
N ASN A 34 -12.42 -1.15 23.02
CA ASN A 34 -13.66 -0.68 23.62
C ASN A 34 -14.44 0.33 22.77
N THR A 35 -13.92 0.74 21.60
CA THR A 35 -14.60 1.72 20.74
C THR A 35 -15.65 1.02 19.88
N HIS A 36 -16.91 1.46 19.99
CA HIS A 36 -17.98 0.93 19.14
C HIS A 36 -17.72 1.27 17.65
N PRO A 37 -17.96 0.32 16.71
CA PRO A 37 -17.76 0.54 15.27
C PRO A 37 -18.41 1.80 14.72
N ASP A 38 -19.63 2.12 15.17
CA ASP A 38 -20.39 3.29 14.71
C ASP A 38 -19.74 4.64 15.08
N PHE A 39 -18.82 4.65 16.04
CA PHE A 39 -18.08 5.85 16.45
C PHE A 39 -16.66 5.90 15.89
N LEU A 40 -16.29 4.95 15.02
CA LEU A 40 -14.98 4.92 14.40
C LEU A 40 -15.00 5.68 13.07
N PRO A 41 -14.40 6.88 12.99
CA PRO A 41 -14.33 7.59 11.73
C PRO A 41 -13.46 6.84 10.73
N ASP A 42 -13.59 7.15 9.45
CA ASP A 42 -12.62 6.70 8.45
C ASP A 42 -11.24 7.36 8.65
N ILE A 43 -10.23 6.82 7.98
CA ILE A 43 -8.86 7.30 8.04
C ILE A 43 -8.65 8.40 7.00
N ALA A 44 -8.38 9.62 7.45
CA ALA A 44 -7.87 10.68 6.58
C ALA A 44 -6.33 10.61 6.50
N THR A 45 -5.78 10.34 5.32
CA THR A 45 -4.32 10.19 5.12
C THR A 45 -3.86 10.65 3.74
N GLY A 46 -2.58 10.54 3.41
CA GLY A 46 -2.05 10.88 2.09
C GLY A 46 -0.68 10.27 1.83
N ASN A 47 0.20 11.05 1.20
CA ASN A 47 1.58 10.68 0.81
C ASN A 47 2.52 10.53 2.03
N TRP A 48 2.19 9.61 2.94
CA TRP A 48 2.89 9.37 4.19
C TRP A 48 4.38 9.07 3.94
N ALA A 49 5.22 10.03 4.32
CA ALA A 49 6.68 9.97 4.22
C ALA A 49 7.25 9.83 2.79
N CYS A 50 6.51 10.25 1.76
CA CYS A 50 6.99 10.19 0.38
C CYS A 50 7.82 11.42 -0.05
N ARG A 51 7.84 12.49 0.75
CA ARG A 51 8.66 13.69 0.48
C ARG A 51 10.00 13.61 1.22
N ALA A 52 10.08 14.14 2.42
CA ALA A 52 11.34 14.25 3.18
C ALA A 52 12.02 12.90 3.47
N PHE A 53 11.26 11.80 3.47
CA PHE A 53 11.74 10.47 3.85
C PHE A 53 11.92 9.52 2.65
N ASN A 54 11.76 10.04 1.43
CA ASN A 54 12.05 9.34 0.17
C ASN A 54 11.25 8.03 -0.02
N GLY A 55 10.05 7.92 0.55
CA GLY A 55 9.12 6.81 0.30
C GLY A 55 8.51 6.84 -1.10
N ASP A 56 8.20 5.67 -1.64
CA ASP A 56 7.45 5.53 -2.89
C ASP A 56 5.94 5.70 -2.65
N HIS A 57 5.30 6.53 -3.47
CA HIS A 57 3.89 6.89 -3.29
C HIS A 57 2.95 5.69 -3.48
N LYS A 58 3.25 4.82 -4.45
CA LYS A 58 2.41 3.66 -4.79
C LYS A 58 2.51 2.59 -3.71
N LEU A 59 3.72 2.25 -3.28
CA LEU A 59 3.95 1.29 -2.21
C LEU A 59 3.33 1.77 -0.88
N LYS A 60 3.54 3.03 -0.51
CA LYS A 60 2.98 3.59 0.72
C LYS A 60 1.45 3.61 0.71
N ALA A 61 0.83 3.86 -0.44
CA ALA A 61 -0.62 3.79 -0.55
C ALA A 61 -1.13 2.36 -0.37
N LEU A 62 -0.52 1.35 -1.01
CA LEU A 62 -0.91 -0.06 -0.83
C LEU A 62 -0.73 -0.52 0.63
N ILE A 63 0.35 -0.12 1.30
CA ILE A 63 0.59 -0.43 2.71
C ILE A 63 -0.53 0.16 3.59
N GLN A 64 -0.92 1.40 3.35
CA GLN A 64 -1.99 2.04 4.11
C GLN A 64 -3.36 1.41 3.82
N LEU A 65 -3.64 1.03 2.57
CA LEU A 65 -4.86 0.30 2.21
C LEU A 65 -4.94 -1.06 2.89
N MET A 66 -3.86 -1.84 2.92
CA MET A 66 -3.80 -3.13 3.63
C MET A 66 -4.02 -2.95 5.13
N ALA A 67 -3.37 -1.95 5.75
CA ALA A 67 -3.53 -1.65 7.16
C ALA A 67 -4.96 -1.23 7.50
N ALA A 68 -5.56 -0.36 6.69
CA ALA A 68 -6.93 0.12 6.88
C ALA A 68 -7.96 -1.01 6.71
N ALA A 69 -7.78 -1.86 5.70
CA ALA A 69 -8.61 -3.05 5.49
C ALA A 69 -8.53 -4.02 6.69
N ARG A 70 -7.33 -4.25 7.24
CA ARG A 70 -7.15 -5.03 8.48
C ARG A 70 -7.78 -4.37 9.71
N ALA A 71 -7.76 -3.04 9.78
CA ALA A 71 -8.40 -2.28 10.84
C ALA A 71 -9.92 -2.11 10.65
N LYS A 72 -10.49 -2.59 9.53
CA LYS A 72 -11.90 -2.44 9.14
C LYS A 72 -12.35 -0.97 9.07
N ARG A 73 -11.51 -0.10 8.49
CA ARG A 73 -11.80 1.34 8.34
C ARG A 73 -11.68 1.76 6.89
N GLY A 74 -12.55 2.66 6.43
CA GLY A 74 -12.41 3.32 5.15
C GLY A 74 -11.22 4.29 5.13
N VAL A 75 -10.84 4.74 3.93
CA VAL A 75 -9.71 5.65 3.73
C VAL A 75 -10.12 6.81 2.82
N ALA A 76 -9.93 8.04 3.30
CA ALA A 76 -9.88 9.24 2.49
C ALA A 76 -8.40 9.58 2.21
N PHE A 77 -7.95 9.37 0.96
CA PHE A 77 -6.55 9.56 0.56
C PHE A 77 -6.33 10.87 -0.20
N PHE A 78 -5.53 11.78 0.37
CA PHE A 78 -5.19 13.08 -0.20
C PHE A 78 -3.84 13.03 -0.92
N THR A 79 -3.85 13.24 -2.24
CA THR A 79 -2.65 13.19 -3.09
C THR A 79 -1.94 14.54 -3.25
N PHE A 80 -2.45 15.60 -2.61
CA PHE A 80 -1.92 16.96 -2.66
C PHE A 80 -1.81 17.50 -4.11
N ASN A 81 -2.95 17.52 -4.82
CA ASN A 81 -3.10 17.96 -6.22
C ASN A 81 -2.32 17.14 -7.27
N ASN A 82 -1.81 15.96 -6.90
CA ASN A 82 -1.26 15.03 -7.88
C ASN A 82 -2.39 14.19 -8.51
N LEU A 83 -2.98 14.71 -9.59
CA LEU A 83 -4.09 14.08 -10.32
C LEU A 83 -3.69 12.77 -11.02
N SER A 84 -2.42 12.62 -11.42
CA SER A 84 -1.92 11.37 -12.00
C SER A 84 -1.94 10.26 -10.95
N LEU A 85 -1.32 10.53 -9.79
CA LEU A 85 -1.30 9.60 -8.67
C LEU A 85 -2.72 9.26 -8.22
N GLU A 86 -3.60 10.26 -8.12
CA GLU A 86 -5.01 10.03 -7.75
C GLU A 86 -5.67 9.02 -8.70
N ARG A 87 -5.51 9.19 -10.01
CA ARG A 87 -6.08 8.27 -11.01
C ARG A 87 -5.46 6.88 -10.90
N GLU A 88 -4.14 6.79 -10.74
CA GLU A 88 -3.45 5.51 -10.57
C GLU A 88 -3.91 4.76 -9.31
N LEU A 89 -4.05 5.45 -8.18
CA LEU A 89 -4.54 4.89 -6.92
C LEU A 89 -6.00 4.42 -7.05
N LYS A 90 -6.88 5.24 -7.65
CA LYS A 90 -8.28 4.86 -7.90
C LYS A 90 -8.38 3.61 -8.76
N ASN A 91 -7.62 3.56 -9.86
CA ASN A 91 -7.59 2.41 -10.76
C ASN A 91 -7.09 1.14 -10.08
N MET A 92 -6.00 1.25 -9.31
CA MET A 92 -5.46 0.10 -8.58
C MET A 92 -6.43 -0.39 -7.50
N HIS A 93 -6.99 0.51 -6.69
CA HIS A 93 -7.99 0.15 -5.68
C HIS A 93 -9.22 -0.52 -6.33
N HIS A 94 -9.74 0.06 -7.42
CA HIS A 94 -10.86 -0.54 -8.16
C HIS A 94 -10.53 -1.95 -8.65
N LEU A 95 -9.33 -2.17 -9.22
CA LEU A 95 -8.90 -3.49 -9.66
C LEU A 95 -8.88 -4.51 -8.50
N LEU A 96 -8.25 -4.15 -7.37
CA LEU A 96 -8.13 -5.02 -6.20
C LEU A 96 -9.51 -5.40 -5.64
N VAL A 97 -10.42 -4.43 -5.55
CA VAL A 97 -11.80 -4.66 -5.06
C VAL A 97 -12.60 -5.52 -6.04
N THR A 98 -12.53 -5.23 -7.34
CA THR A 98 -13.24 -5.98 -8.39
C THR A 98 -12.81 -7.45 -8.42
N LEU A 99 -11.51 -7.71 -8.25
CA LEU A 99 -10.96 -9.07 -8.18
C LEU A 99 -11.05 -9.69 -6.78
N ARG A 100 -11.67 -9.02 -5.81
CA ARG A 100 -11.80 -9.45 -4.41
C ARG A 100 -10.45 -9.84 -3.78
N THR A 101 -9.37 -9.15 -4.19
CA THR A 101 -8.02 -9.40 -3.69
C THR A 101 -7.97 -9.11 -2.19
N THR A 102 -7.66 -10.13 -1.42
CA THR A 102 -7.50 -10.06 0.03
C THR A 102 -6.20 -9.36 0.41
N VAL A 103 -6.10 -8.92 1.68
CA VAL A 103 -4.85 -8.36 2.23
C VAL A 103 -3.71 -9.38 2.14
N GLY A 104 -3.99 -10.67 2.35
CA GLY A 104 -2.99 -11.74 2.25
C GLY A 104 -2.45 -11.87 0.83
N GLU A 105 -3.32 -11.90 -0.17
CA GLU A 105 -2.90 -12.00 -1.58
C GLU A 105 -2.11 -10.77 -2.03
N LEU A 106 -2.52 -9.56 -1.62
CA LEU A 106 -1.77 -8.35 -1.92
C LEU A 106 -0.40 -8.33 -1.22
N TYR A 107 -0.31 -8.86 -0.01
CA TYR A 107 0.97 -9.02 0.69
C TYR A 107 1.90 -9.98 -0.06
N GLU A 108 1.41 -11.13 -0.50
CA GLU A 108 2.19 -12.09 -1.31
C GLU A 108 2.63 -11.49 -2.66
N LEU A 109 1.78 -10.69 -3.31
CA LEU A 109 2.17 -9.94 -4.52
C LEU A 109 3.35 -8.99 -4.24
N LEU A 110 3.39 -8.35 -3.07
CA LEU A 110 4.52 -7.51 -2.68
C LEU A 110 5.79 -8.32 -2.35
N VAL A 111 5.65 -9.55 -1.81
CA VAL A 111 6.77 -10.48 -1.61
C VAL A 111 7.43 -10.77 -2.95
N ASP A 112 6.65 -11.21 -3.93
CA ASP A 112 7.09 -11.53 -5.28
C ASP A 112 7.73 -10.32 -5.97
N TYR A 113 7.07 -9.15 -5.92
CA TYR A 113 7.61 -7.93 -6.52
C TYR A 113 8.94 -7.51 -5.89
N CYS A 114 9.06 -7.56 -4.55
CA CYS A 114 10.32 -7.25 -3.87
C CYS A 114 11.45 -8.20 -4.28
N ALA A 115 11.15 -9.48 -4.52
CA ALA A 115 12.13 -10.44 -5.01
C ALA A 115 12.59 -10.09 -6.44
N VAL A 116 11.66 -9.71 -7.34
CA VAL A 116 11.96 -9.31 -8.73
C VAL A 116 12.83 -8.05 -8.78
N ILE A 117 12.46 -6.99 -8.03
CA ILE A 117 13.21 -5.73 -8.03
C ILE A 117 14.63 -5.91 -7.49
N ARG A 118 14.83 -6.83 -6.54
CA ARG A 118 16.15 -7.13 -5.98
C ARG A 118 17.02 -7.98 -6.89
N SER A 119 16.45 -8.91 -7.65
CA SER A 119 17.21 -9.87 -8.46
C SER A 119 17.60 -9.31 -9.82
N ALA A 120 16.72 -8.54 -10.47
CA ALA A 120 16.83 -8.33 -11.91
C ALA A 120 17.48 -7.00 -12.34
N HIS A 121 17.83 -6.08 -11.42
CA HIS A 121 18.16 -4.67 -11.77
C HIS A 121 17.13 -3.98 -12.70
N THR A 122 15.98 -4.61 -12.93
CA THR A 122 14.94 -4.12 -13.84
C THR A 122 14.16 -3.00 -13.18
N HIS A 123 13.74 -2.03 -14.00
CA HIS A 123 12.87 -0.96 -13.56
C HIS A 123 11.44 -1.24 -14.01
N VAL A 124 10.72 -2.09 -13.26
CA VAL A 124 9.30 -2.36 -13.52
C VAL A 124 8.47 -1.58 -12.51
N ASP A 125 7.47 -0.82 -12.98
CA ASP A 125 6.55 -0.10 -12.10
C ASP A 125 5.70 -1.05 -11.26
N LEU A 126 5.51 -0.73 -9.97
CA LEU A 126 4.77 -1.56 -9.02
C LEU A 126 3.32 -1.80 -9.45
N PHE A 127 2.63 -0.77 -9.94
CA PHE A 127 1.21 -0.90 -10.31
C PHE A 127 1.03 -1.65 -11.60
N ASP A 128 1.92 -1.46 -12.57
CA ASP A 128 1.90 -2.24 -13.80
C ASP A 128 2.22 -3.71 -13.54
N TRP A 129 3.19 -4.00 -12.66
CA TRP A 129 3.51 -5.37 -12.26
C TRP A 129 2.31 -6.06 -11.60
N ILE A 130 1.68 -5.44 -10.59
CA ILE A 130 0.50 -6.01 -9.91
C ILE A 130 -0.63 -6.23 -10.92
N ARG A 131 -0.89 -5.25 -11.80
CA ARG A 131 -1.96 -5.34 -12.80
C ARG A 131 -1.74 -6.52 -13.75
N ASN A 132 -0.52 -6.70 -14.24
CA ASN A 132 -0.20 -7.78 -15.15
C ASN A 132 -0.31 -9.15 -14.45
N THR A 133 0.22 -9.27 -13.22
CA THR A 133 0.15 -10.51 -12.43
C THR A 133 -1.30 -10.91 -12.14
N LEU A 134 -2.15 -9.96 -11.74
CA LEU A 134 -3.56 -10.24 -11.44
C LEU A 134 -4.39 -10.60 -12.68
N LYS A 135 -4.14 -9.94 -13.82
CA LYS A 135 -4.81 -10.28 -15.09
C LYS A 135 -4.54 -11.73 -15.50
N HIS A 136 -3.29 -12.19 -15.39
CA HIS A 136 -2.95 -13.56 -15.70
C HIS A 136 -3.63 -14.57 -14.77
N ARG A 137 -3.80 -14.23 -13.48
CA ARG A 137 -4.53 -15.09 -12.52
C ARG A 137 -6.02 -15.17 -12.80
N SER A 138 -6.65 -14.09 -13.29
CA SER A 138 -8.09 -14.08 -13.63
C SER A 138 -8.47 -14.84 -14.91
N GLN A 139 -7.48 -15.30 -15.68
CA GLN A 139 -7.67 -16.07 -16.92
C GLN A 139 -7.53 -17.58 -16.71
N LEU A 140 -7.19 -18.02 -15.50
CA LEU A 140 -7.12 -19.42 -15.07
C LEU A 140 -8.40 -19.80 -14.34
#